data_AF-A0A9E5S9X5-F1
#
_entry.id   AF-A0A9E5S9X5-F1
#
_cell.length_a   1.000
_cell.length_b   1.000
_cell.length_c   1.000
_cell.angle_alpha   90.00
_cell.angle_beta   90.00
_cell.angle_gamma   90.00
#
_symmetry.space_group_name_H-M   'P 1'
#
loop_
_entity.id
_entity.type
_entity.pdbx_description
1 polymer ?
#
loop_
_entity_poly.entity_id
_entity_poly.type
_entity_poly.pdbx_seq_one_letter_code
_entity_poly.pdbx_strand_id
1 'polypeptide(L)'
;MLNYVLIKGAGDLASGVALTLIKAGFPVVMTEVPQPTCVRRMVSFAEAVYEGEITIEGIRGRLAVDFKEAQEIARIGEVAVLIDPQGKTLKEHHPLIYIDAAMTKKNYGTNMNDAGIVIALGPGFKAGVDVHAVIETKRGSSLGKPLYKGAALPNTGIPGEVKGYTSERVLRSPTEGIFTAELKIGDQVKKGDLIGYVGDQPVLATINGTVRGLLKSGLKVDKGAKLGDIHPEINREIVYAVTDKAWAVGRGVMEAISTLQKKGVQDTHRLNLLIYRRLQEELDQEKGCILYTIVDLPSDWKQLSGSHLLVLSEGFAYGTLGLNSLDRQITARAERLLSQSAPSTGIIQLQLDEKGKMVKVLEEPFLPQKKLVVFGAGHVAVPLVEIASILGYKTVVVDDRQELVSKERFPRADKLICAPFEEVLHKREFIAGINGMTSVVIVTRGHEYDLMCLRNVIHSDARYIGMIGSRRKVRNNFRILLNEGVSRETLEKVAAPIGLDLGGQRPEEIALSILAQMVALENGGSGKPLVRSIDDLLCSAREALLMNSG
;
A
#
# COMPACT_ATOMS: atom_id res chain seq x y z
N MET A 1 -11.57 7.56 -1.29
CA MET A 1 -11.56 6.09 -1.41
C MET A 1 -10.20 5.65 -1.88
N LEU A 2 -9.64 4.63 -1.24
CA LEU A 2 -8.35 4.07 -1.63
C LEU A 2 -8.51 3.09 -2.80
N ASN A 3 -7.47 2.96 -3.61
CA ASN A 3 -7.46 2.08 -4.78
C ASN A 3 -7.19 0.61 -4.40
N TYR A 4 -8.14 0.00 -3.69
CA TYR A 4 -8.13 -1.41 -3.33
C TYR A 4 -9.54 -1.99 -3.34
N VAL A 5 -9.62 -3.32 -3.34
CA VAL A 5 -10.88 -4.07 -3.19
C VAL A 5 -10.98 -4.60 -1.77
N LEU A 6 -12.03 -4.23 -1.06
CA LEU A 6 -12.36 -4.80 0.25
C LEU A 6 -13.34 -5.95 0.07
N ILE A 7 -12.99 -7.14 0.55
CA ILE A 7 -13.85 -8.32 0.54
C ILE A 7 -14.24 -8.67 1.96
N LYS A 8 -15.53 -8.59 2.28
CA LYS A 8 -16.04 -9.08 3.55
C LYS A 8 -16.19 -10.59 3.52
N GLY A 9 -15.51 -11.27 4.44
CA GLY A 9 -15.38 -12.72 4.51
C GLY A 9 -14.16 -13.22 3.72
N ALA A 10 -13.46 -14.21 4.26
CA ALA A 10 -12.27 -14.84 3.69
C ALA A 10 -12.45 -16.36 3.43
N GLY A 11 -13.72 -16.79 3.33
CA GLY A 11 -14.13 -18.16 3.04
C GLY A 11 -13.73 -18.68 1.64
N ASP A 12 -14.10 -19.92 1.32
CA ASP A 12 -13.78 -20.61 0.04
C ASP A 12 -14.18 -19.81 -1.21
N LEU A 13 -15.43 -19.35 -1.28
CA LEU A 13 -15.88 -18.54 -2.43
C LEU A 13 -15.21 -17.16 -2.48
N ALA A 14 -15.03 -16.52 -1.33
CA ALA A 14 -14.34 -15.24 -1.23
C ALA A 14 -12.89 -15.35 -1.68
N SER A 15 -12.23 -16.48 -1.40
CA SER A 15 -10.86 -16.74 -1.83
C SER A 15 -10.75 -16.93 -3.34
N GLY A 16 -11.71 -17.62 -3.97
CA GLY A 16 -11.80 -17.66 -5.43
C GLY A 16 -11.98 -16.29 -6.08
N VAL A 17 -12.74 -15.39 -5.43
CA VAL A 17 -12.86 -13.99 -5.86
C VAL A 17 -11.52 -13.25 -5.69
N ALA A 18 -10.88 -13.33 -4.53
CA ALA A 18 -9.59 -12.70 -4.25
C ALA A 18 -8.51 -13.14 -5.25
N LEU A 19 -8.39 -14.43 -5.52
CA LEU A 19 -7.45 -14.97 -6.51
C LEU A 19 -7.70 -14.42 -7.92
N THR A 20 -8.97 -14.30 -8.32
CA THR A 20 -9.32 -13.75 -9.63
C THR A 20 -8.94 -12.27 -9.72
N LEU A 21 -9.19 -11.51 -8.65
CA LEU A 21 -8.87 -10.08 -8.57
C LEU A 21 -7.36 -9.82 -8.55
N ILE A 22 -6.59 -10.58 -7.77
CA ILE A 22 -5.13 -10.50 -7.73
C ILE A 22 -4.53 -10.85 -9.09
N LYS A 23 -5.03 -11.89 -9.77
CA LYS A 23 -4.60 -12.22 -11.15
C LYS A 23 -4.92 -11.11 -12.15
N ALA A 24 -6.01 -10.37 -11.93
CA ALA A 24 -6.33 -9.15 -12.68
C ALA A 24 -5.56 -7.90 -12.19
N GLY A 25 -4.75 -8.06 -11.14
CA GLY A 25 -3.85 -7.08 -10.54
C GLY A 25 -4.52 -6.03 -9.65
N PHE A 26 -5.65 -6.35 -9.03
CA PHE A 26 -6.24 -5.51 -7.99
C PHE A 26 -5.56 -5.77 -6.65
N PRO A 27 -5.23 -4.73 -5.87
CA PRO A 27 -4.88 -4.89 -4.45
C PRO A 27 -6.11 -5.39 -3.68
N VAL A 28 -5.96 -6.50 -2.93
CA VAL A 28 -7.07 -7.14 -2.22
C VAL A 28 -6.83 -7.15 -0.72
N VAL A 29 -7.80 -6.61 0.02
CA VAL A 29 -7.90 -6.73 1.47
C VAL A 29 -9.18 -7.48 1.79
N MET A 30 -9.08 -8.53 2.62
CA MET A 30 -10.20 -9.30 3.10
C MET A 30 -10.41 -9.04 4.59
N THR A 31 -11.65 -9.03 5.06
CA THR A 31 -11.97 -8.97 6.49
C THR A 31 -12.61 -10.27 6.94
N GLU A 32 -12.30 -10.70 8.15
CA GLU A 32 -12.87 -11.92 8.73
C GLU A 32 -13.14 -11.74 10.23
N VAL A 33 -13.97 -12.61 10.80
CA VAL A 33 -14.16 -12.69 12.25
C VAL A 33 -12.97 -13.38 12.93
N PRO A 34 -12.76 -13.22 14.26
CA PRO A 34 -11.63 -13.84 14.97
C PRO A 34 -11.63 -15.38 14.96
N GLN A 35 -12.80 -15.99 14.78
CA GLN A 35 -12.97 -17.44 14.76
C GLN A 35 -13.71 -17.87 13.48
N PRO A 36 -13.05 -17.80 12.30
CA PRO A 36 -13.69 -18.15 11.04
C PRO A 36 -14.17 -19.60 11.03
N THR A 37 -15.39 -19.82 10.53
CA THR A 37 -16.03 -21.15 10.49
C THR A 37 -15.93 -21.84 9.13
N CYS A 38 -14.92 -21.50 8.33
CA CYS A 38 -14.74 -22.12 7.03
C CYS A 38 -14.24 -23.57 7.19
N VAL A 39 -14.88 -24.52 6.48
CA VAL A 39 -14.46 -25.94 6.53
C VAL A 39 -13.40 -26.27 5.48
N ARG A 40 -13.40 -25.55 4.36
CA ARG A 40 -12.47 -25.73 3.24
C ARG A 40 -11.18 -24.94 3.47
N ARG A 41 -10.56 -25.11 4.63
CA ARG A 41 -9.45 -24.30 5.15
C ARG A 41 -8.24 -24.24 4.22
N MET A 42 -7.90 -25.35 3.56
CA MET A 42 -6.73 -25.44 2.65
C MET A 42 -6.89 -24.65 1.34
N VAL A 43 -8.05 -24.04 1.09
CA VAL A 43 -8.31 -23.17 -0.07
C VAL A 43 -9.04 -21.89 0.36
N SER A 44 -8.87 -21.50 1.62
CA SER A 44 -9.54 -20.34 2.21
C SER A 44 -8.52 -19.42 2.87
N PHE A 45 -8.47 -18.15 2.46
CA PHE A 45 -7.58 -17.17 3.10
C PHE A 45 -7.94 -16.90 4.57
N ALA A 46 -9.16 -17.25 5.00
CA ALA A 46 -9.55 -17.27 6.41
C ALA A 46 -8.62 -18.12 7.30
N GLU A 47 -7.88 -19.10 6.75
CA GLU A 47 -6.91 -19.87 7.54
C GLU A 47 -5.75 -19.01 8.06
N ALA A 48 -5.44 -17.89 7.39
CA ALA A 48 -4.43 -16.95 7.86
C ALA A 48 -4.78 -16.36 9.24
N VAL A 49 -6.07 -16.31 9.62
CA VAL A 49 -6.48 -15.89 10.98
C VAL A 49 -5.95 -16.85 12.05
N TYR A 50 -5.78 -18.14 11.72
CA TYR A 50 -5.27 -19.16 12.64
C TYR A 50 -3.77 -19.37 12.54
N GLU A 51 -3.22 -19.39 11.32
CA GLU A 51 -1.83 -19.79 11.05
C GLU A 51 -0.91 -18.58 10.75
N GLY A 52 -1.45 -17.37 10.73
CA GLY A 52 -0.76 -16.14 10.31
C GLY A 52 -0.68 -15.98 8.79
N GLU A 53 -0.61 -17.06 8.04
CA GLU A 53 -0.56 -17.03 6.58
C GLU A 53 -1.01 -18.34 5.90
N ILE A 54 -1.29 -18.26 4.60
CA ILE A 54 -1.55 -19.41 3.74
C ILE A 54 -1.21 -19.08 2.27
N THR A 55 -0.79 -20.08 1.50
CA THR A 55 -0.60 -19.94 0.05
C THR A 55 -1.62 -20.78 -0.69
N ILE A 56 -2.36 -20.16 -1.61
CA ILE A 56 -3.41 -20.80 -2.42
C ILE A 56 -3.14 -20.46 -3.88
N GLU A 57 -3.01 -21.47 -4.74
CA GLU A 57 -2.80 -21.28 -6.20
C GLU A 57 -1.60 -20.34 -6.52
N GLY A 58 -0.54 -20.42 -5.70
CA GLY A 58 0.66 -19.60 -5.82
C GLY A 58 0.56 -18.17 -5.26
N ILE A 59 -0.60 -17.77 -4.73
CA ILE A 59 -0.80 -16.46 -4.10
C ILE A 59 -0.76 -16.62 -2.59
N ARG A 60 0.12 -15.85 -1.93
CA ARG A 60 0.21 -15.79 -0.48
C ARG A 60 -0.87 -14.86 0.07
N GLY A 61 -1.50 -15.27 1.16
CA GLY A 61 -2.35 -14.43 1.99
C GLY A 61 -1.83 -14.39 3.42
N ARG A 62 -1.84 -13.20 4.02
CA ARG A 62 -1.26 -12.93 5.35
C ARG A 62 -2.26 -12.20 6.25
N LEU A 63 -2.24 -12.56 7.53
CA LEU A 63 -2.93 -11.83 8.58
C LEU A 63 -2.18 -10.52 8.86
N ALA A 64 -2.86 -9.40 8.68
CA ALA A 64 -2.34 -8.08 8.99
C ALA A 64 -2.72 -7.68 10.43
N VAL A 65 -1.81 -7.00 11.13
CA VAL A 65 -2.05 -6.47 12.48
C VAL A 65 -2.95 -5.24 12.46
N ASP A 66 -2.85 -4.44 11.40
CA ASP A 66 -3.63 -3.23 11.20
C ASP A 66 -3.86 -2.94 9.71
N PHE A 67 -4.65 -1.90 9.42
CA PHE A 67 -4.98 -1.56 8.04
C PHE A 67 -3.76 -1.08 7.24
N LYS A 68 -2.75 -0.46 7.88
CA LYS A 68 -1.54 -0.01 7.19
C LYS A 68 -0.76 -1.21 6.67
N GLU A 69 -0.52 -2.21 7.51
CA GLU A 69 0.13 -3.45 7.07
C GLU A 69 -0.70 -4.17 6.00
N ALA A 70 -2.04 -4.17 6.13
CA ALA A 70 -2.91 -4.76 5.13
C ALA A 70 -2.74 -4.11 3.75
N GLN A 71 -2.57 -2.78 3.70
CA GLN A 71 -2.30 -2.08 2.44
C GLN A 71 -0.93 -2.43 1.86
N GLU A 72 0.10 -2.53 2.70
CA GLU A 72 1.45 -2.91 2.26
C GLU A 72 1.47 -4.33 1.66
N ILE A 73 0.79 -5.28 2.30
CA ILE A 73 0.60 -6.65 1.80
C ILE A 73 -0.14 -6.63 0.45
N ALA A 74 -1.27 -5.92 0.38
CA ALA A 74 -2.08 -5.85 -0.85
C ALA A 74 -1.31 -5.19 -2.01
N ARG A 75 -0.45 -4.21 -1.72
CA ARG A 75 0.35 -3.47 -2.73
C ARG A 75 1.35 -4.37 -3.44
N ILE A 76 1.94 -5.35 -2.75
CA ILE A 76 2.91 -6.28 -3.35
C ILE A 76 2.25 -7.48 -4.07
N GLY A 77 0.92 -7.46 -4.24
CA GLY A 77 0.18 -8.49 -4.97
C GLY A 77 -0.16 -9.73 -4.14
N GLU A 78 -0.06 -9.64 -2.81
CA GLU A 78 -0.53 -10.66 -1.87
C GLU A 78 -1.95 -10.31 -1.35
N VAL A 79 -2.59 -11.25 -0.66
CA VAL A 79 -3.91 -11.03 -0.03
C VAL A 79 -3.73 -10.65 1.43
N ALA A 80 -4.18 -9.47 1.81
CA ALA A 80 -4.24 -9.11 3.23
C ALA A 80 -5.53 -9.63 3.86
N VAL A 81 -5.45 -10.15 5.08
CA VAL A 81 -6.60 -10.57 5.89
C VAL A 81 -6.58 -9.79 7.20
N LEU A 82 -7.70 -9.14 7.53
CA LEU A 82 -7.89 -8.39 8.77
C LEU A 82 -8.97 -9.03 9.63
N ILE A 83 -8.74 -9.07 10.94
CA ILE A 83 -9.78 -9.42 11.90
C ILE A 83 -10.64 -8.18 12.16
N ASP A 84 -11.84 -8.14 11.59
CA ASP A 84 -12.76 -7.01 11.70
C ASP A 84 -14.21 -7.47 11.92
N PRO A 85 -14.53 -7.97 13.13
CA PRO A 85 -15.88 -8.44 13.44
C PRO A 85 -16.94 -7.33 13.44
N GLN A 86 -16.52 -6.05 13.53
CA GLN A 86 -17.42 -4.91 13.64
C GLN A 86 -17.56 -4.11 12.33
N GLY A 87 -16.83 -4.48 11.27
CA GLY A 87 -16.83 -3.78 9.99
C GLY A 87 -16.26 -2.36 10.09
N LYS A 88 -15.28 -2.12 10.95
CA LYS A 88 -14.61 -0.81 11.12
C LYS A 88 -13.83 -0.42 9.87
N THR A 89 -13.15 -1.38 9.23
CA THR A 89 -12.31 -1.11 8.05
C THR A 89 -13.09 -0.41 6.96
N LEU A 90 -14.32 -0.86 6.67
CA LEU A 90 -15.17 -0.23 5.65
C LEU A 90 -15.57 1.22 6.00
N LYS A 91 -15.74 1.54 7.30
CA LYS A 91 -16.17 2.86 7.78
C LYS A 91 -15.01 3.86 7.83
N GLU A 92 -13.84 3.40 8.24
CA GLU A 92 -12.66 4.24 8.44
C GLU A 92 -11.85 4.38 7.13
N HIS A 93 -11.87 3.34 6.29
CA HIS A 93 -11.09 3.26 5.06
C HIS A 93 -12.01 2.85 3.89
N HIS A 94 -12.69 3.83 3.29
CA HIS A 94 -13.61 3.53 2.20
C HIS A 94 -12.87 2.97 0.96
N PRO A 95 -13.20 1.75 0.50
CA PRO A 95 -12.63 1.15 -0.70
C PRO A 95 -13.35 1.67 -1.95
N LEU A 96 -12.69 1.61 -3.11
CA LEU A 96 -13.37 1.86 -4.39
C LEU A 96 -14.41 0.77 -4.70
N ILE A 97 -14.06 -0.48 -4.36
CA ILE A 97 -14.88 -1.67 -4.60
C ILE A 97 -15.04 -2.42 -3.29
N TYR A 98 -16.29 -2.66 -2.92
CA TYR A 98 -16.65 -3.47 -1.76
C TYR A 98 -17.41 -4.71 -2.21
N ILE A 99 -16.99 -5.88 -1.71
CA ILE A 99 -17.59 -7.16 -2.04
C ILE A 99 -18.04 -7.85 -0.76
N ASP A 100 -19.35 -8.04 -0.59
CA ASP A 100 -19.88 -8.88 0.48
C ASP A 100 -19.84 -10.35 0.05
N ALA A 101 -18.83 -11.07 0.56
CA ALA A 101 -18.58 -12.48 0.31
C ALA A 101 -18.74 -13.33 1.58
N ALA A 102 -19.38 -12.79 2.63
CA ALA A 102 -19.57 -13.49 3.90
C ALA A 102 -20.58 -14.65 3.79
N MET A 103 -21.37 -14.70 2.71
CA MET A 103 -22.31 -15.78 2.39
C MET A 103 -23.33 -16.06 3.51
N THR A 104 -23.71 -15.03 4.26
CA THR A 104 -24.66 -15.07 5.39
C THR A 104 -26.10 -15.37 4.97
N LYS A 105 -26.41 -15.28 3.67
CA LYS A 105 -27.76 -15.46 3.07
C LYS A 105 -28.78 -14.41 3.51
N LYS A 106 -28.34 -13.37 4.22
CA LYS A 106 -29.12 -12.24 4.70
C LYS A 106 -28.23 -10.99 4.70
N ASN A 107 -28.77 -9.86 4.26
CA ASN A 107 -28.09 -8.59 4.36
C ASN A 107 -28.08 -8.09 5.82
N TYR A 108 -26.88 -7.83 6.36
CA TYR A 108 -26.68 -7.29 7.73
C TYR A 108 -26.19 -5.83 7.73
N GLY A 109 -26.55 -5.05 6.70
CA GLY A 109 -26.26 -3.61 6.62
C GLY A 109 -25.36 -3.20 5.44
N THR A 110 -24.97 -4.13 4.58
CA THR A 110 -24.30 -3.82 3.31
C THR A 110 -25.27 -3.02 2.44
N ASN A 111 -24.81 -1.89 1.92
CA ASN A 111 -25.62 -0.96 1.14
C ASN A 111 -24.83 -0.40 -0.05
N MET A 112 -25.55 0.12 -1.03
CA MET A 112 -24.99 0.54 -2.31
C MET A 112 -24.06 1.76 -2.20
N ASN A 113 -24.08 2.49 -1.07
CA ASN A 113 -23.23 3.65 -0.81
C ASN A 113 -21.93 3.31 -0.07
N ASP A 114 -21.72 2.04 0.30
CA ASP A 114 -20.52 1.60 1.04
C ASP A 114 -19.22 1.80 0.25
N ALA A 115 -19.30 1.79 -1.09
CA ALA A 115 -18.19 2.01 -2.01
C ALA A 115 -18.71 2.50 -3.38
N GLY A 116 -17.79 2.92 -4.26
CA GLY A 116 -18.16 3.28 -5.64
C GLY A 116 -18.75 2.11 -6.43
N ILE A 117 -18.31 0.89 -6.14
CA ILE A 117 -18.90 -0.36 -6.62
C ILE A 117 -19.13 -1.28 -5.42
N VAL A 118 -20.34 -1.83 -5.32
CA VAL A 118 -20.76 -2.74 -4.25
C VAL A 118 -21.35 -3.98 -4.87
N ILE A 119 -20.75 -5.14 -4.61
CA ILE A 119 -21.16 -6.44 -5.15
C ILE A 119 -21.43 -7.38 -3.99
N ALA A 120 -22.46 -8.22 -4.09
CA ALA A 120 -22.71 -9.28 -3.12
C ALA A 120 -22.72 -10.66 -3.76
N LEU A 121 -22.30 -11.68 -3.02
CA LEU A 121 -22.31 -13.06 -3.47
C LEU A 121 -23.54 -13.82 -2.96
N GLY A 122 -24.30 -14.39 -3.88
CA GLY A 122 -25.39 -15.31 -3.57
C GLY A 122 -26.65 -14.65 -2.99
N PRO A 123 -27.56 -15.46 -2.39
CA PRO A 123 -28.85 -14.97 -1.93
C PRO A 123 -28.72 -14.07 -0.69
N GLY A 124 -29.79 -13.31 -0.41
CA GLY A 124 -29.86 -12.40 0.74
C GLY A 124 -29.70 -10.91 0.40
N PHE A 125 -29.42 -10.62 -0.87
CA PHE A 125 -29.25 -9.27 -1.40
C PHE A 125 -30.06 -9.09 -2.69
N LYS A 126 -30.43 -7.84 -2.98
CA LYS A 126 -31.15 -7.43 -4.18
C LYS A 126 -30.34 -6.38 -4.94
N ALA A 127 -29.92 -6.73 -6.15
CA ALA A 127 -29.25 -5.83 -7.08
C ALA A 127 -30.17 -4.67 -7.50
N GLY A 128 -29.61 -3.46 -7.53
CA GLY A 128 -30.31 -2.19 -7.76
C GLY A 128 -31.07 -1.66 -6.54
N VAL A 129 -30.95 -2.31 -5.37
CA VAL A 129 -31.55 -1.86 -4.10
C VAL A 129 -30.48 -1.88 -3.01
N ASP A 130 -29.97 -3.06 -2.68
CA ASP A 130 -28.95 -3.23 -1.63
C ASP A 130 -27.54 -3.00 -2.18
N VAL A 131 -27.29 -3.46 -3.41
CA VAL A 131 -25.96 -3.48 -4.04
C VAL A 131 -26.07 -3.22 -5.55
N HIS A 132 -24.96 -2.90 -6.20
CA HIS A 132 -24.93 -2.65 -7.64
C HIS A 132 -25.07 -3.92 -8.47
N ALA A 133 -24.53 -5.04 -7.98
CA ALA A 133 -24.69 -6.36 -8.59
C ALA A 133 -24.70 -7.50 -7.56
N VAL A 134 -25.42 -8.56 -7.88
CA VAL A 134 -25.42 -9.82 -7.13
C VAL A 134 -24.87 -10.93 -8.03
N ILE A 135 -23.92 -11.72 -7.55
CA ILE A 135 -23.37 -12.86 -8.30
C ILE A 135 -24.12 -14.14 -7.92
N GLU A 136 -24.62 -14.86 -8.92
CA GLU A 136 -25.27 -16.15 -8.69
C GLU A 136 -24.25 -17.20 -8.21
N THR A 137 -24.59 -17.89 -7.12
CA THR A 137 -23.72 -18.91 -6.48
C THR A 137 -24.34 -20.30 -6.45
N LYS A 138 -25.58 -20.48 -6.89
CA LYS A 138 -26.21 -21.79 -7.04
C LYS A 138 -25.59 -22.50 -8.25
N ARG A 139 -25.26 -23.79 -8.08
CA ARG A 139 -24.78 -24.62 -9.21
C ARG A 139 -25.89 -24.78 -10.24
N GLY A 140 -25.53 -24.65 -11.51
CA GLY A 140 -26.45 -24.69 -12.64
C GLY A 140 -25.93 -23.83 -13.80
N SER A 141 -26.75 -23.63 -14.82
CA SER A 141 -26.40 -22.85 -16.02
C SER A 141 -26.12 -21.36 -15.74
N SER A 142 -26.59 -20.84 -14.60
CA SER A 142 -26.43 -19.44 -14.21
C SER A 142 -25.30 -19.20 -13.20
N LEU A 143 -24.54 -20.22 -12.80
CA LEU A 143 -23.47 -20.09 -11.80
C LEU A 143 -22.44 -19.03 -12.24
N GLY A 144 -22.14 -18.09 -11.34
CA GLY A 144 -21.20 -17.00 -11.60
C GLY A 144 -21.79 -15.85 -12.41
N LYS A 145 -23.03 -15.95 -12.89
CA LYS A 145 -23.63 -14.86 -13.69
C LYS A 145 -23.89 -13.63 -12.81
N PRO A 146 -23.48 -12.43 -13.23
CA PRO A 146 -23.83 -11.19 -12.55
C PRO A 146 -25.29 -10.79 -12.84
N LEU A 147 -26.00 -10.41 -11.78
CA LEU A 147 -27.36 -9.87 -11.82
C LEU A 147 -27.30 -8.39 -11.45
N TYR A 148 -27.81 -7.52 -12.32
CA TYR A 148 -27.87 -6.06 -12.10
C TYR A 148 -29.24 -5.58 -11.62
N LYS A 149 -30.22 -6.50 -11.55
CA LYS A 149 -31.56 -6.26 -11.01
C LYS A 149 -32.10 -7.56 -10.42
N GLY A 150 -32.73 -7.50 -9.25
CA GLY A 150 -33.31 -8.66 -8.58
C GLY A 150 -32.31 -9.39 -7.68
N ALA A 151 -32.59 -10.64 -7.31
CA ALA A 151 -31.80 -11.40 -6.34
C ALA A 151 -31.34 -12.74 -6.92
N ALA A 152 -30.25 -13.31 -6.38
CA ALA A 152 -29.82 -14.67 -6.69
C ALA A 152 -30.83 -15.70 -6.20
N LEU A 153 -30.75 -16.92 -6.73
CA LEU A 153 -31.63 -18.02 -6.35
C LEU A 153 -31.48 -18.37 -4.86
N PRO A 154 -32.59 -18.70 -4.17
CA PRO A 154 -32.56 -19.01 -2.75
C PRO A 154 -31.72 -20.26 -2.48
N ASN A 155 -31.10 -20.28 -1.29
CA ASN A 155 -30.32 -21.43 -0.84
C ASN A 155 -31.25 -22.65 -0.63
N THR A 156 -31.03 -23.72 -1.39
CA THR A 156 -31.81 -24.95 -1.31
C THR A 156 -31.49 -25.79 -0.07
N GLY A 157 -30.36 -25.55 0.59
CA GLY A 157 -29.90 -26.34 1.75
C GLY A 157 -29.33 -27.72 1.40
N ILE A 158 -29.58 -28.20 0.18
CA ILE A 158 -29.10 -29.48 -0.35
C ILE A 158 -27.71 -29.29 -0.96
N PRO A 159 -26.67 -30.02 -0.49
CA PRO A 159 -25.36 -30.00 -1.13
C PRO A 159 -25.42 -30.53 -2.56
N GLY A 160 -24.62 -29.95 -3.46
CA GLY A 160 -24.49 -30.47 -4.83
C GLY A 160 -23.92 -31.88 -4.85
N GLU A 161 -24.38 -32.67 -5.82
CA GLU A 161 -23.95 -34.04 -6.06
C GLU A 161 -22.47 -34.11 -6.47
N VAL A 162 -21.76 -35.09 -5.91
CA VAL A 162 -20.38 -35.44 -6.28
C VAL A 162 -20.32 -36.96 -6.37
N LYS A 163 -20.15 -37.50 -7.59
CA LYS A 163 -20.11 -38.94 -7.86
C LYS A 163 -21.23 -39.73 -7.18
N GLY A 164 -22.49 -39.27 -7.30
CA GLY A 164 -23.65 -39.95 -6.72
C GLY A 164 -23.91 -39.68 -5.23
N TYR A 165 -23.10 -38.87 -4.55
CA TYR A 165 -23.32 -38.49 -3.14
C TYR A 165 -23.71 -37.02 -2.99
N THR A 166 -24.70 -36.73 -2.13
CA THR A 166 -25.19 -35.36 -1.89
C THR A 166 -25.04 -34.96 -0.42
N SER A 167 -26.05 -35.18 0.42
CA SER A 167 -26.02 -34.88 1.86
C SER A 167 -25.10 -35.82 2.64
N GLU A 168 -24.95 -37.05 2.16
CA GLU A 168 -24.19 -38.10 2.84
C GLU A 168 -22.70 -37.74 2.95
N ARG A 169 -22.18 -36.87 2.08
CA ARG A 169 -20.77 -36.46 2.14
C ARG A 169 -20.50 -35.32 3.13
N VAL A 170 -21.54 -34.69 3.66
CA VAL A 170 -21.42 -33.51 4.53
C VAL A 170 -21.52 -33.92 5.99
N LEU A 171 -20.48 -33.62 6.75
CA LEU A 171 -20.44 -33.88 8.19
C LEU A 171 -21.22 -32.79 8.91
N ARG A 172 -22.16 -33.20 9.77
CA ARG A 172 -23.03 -32.30 10.53
C ARG A 172 -22.92 -32.56 12.01
N SER A 173 -23.02 -31.49 12.80
CA SER A 173 -22.99 -31.59 14.25
C SER A 173 -24.19 -32.37 14.79
N PRO A 174 -24.01 -33.42 15.60
CA PRO A 174 -25.11 -34.16 16.20
C PRO A 174 -25.80 -33.37 17.34
N THR A 175 -25.07 -32.47 18.00
CA THR A 175 -25.50 -31.66 19.14
C THR A 175 -24.94 -30.24 19.06
N GLU A 176 -25.39 -29.34 19.94
CA GLU A 176 -24.63 -28.12 20.24
C GLU A 176 -23.42 -28.47 21.14
N GLY A 177 -22.27 -27.86 20.89
CA GLY A 177 -21.07 -28.06 21.71
C GLY A 177 -19.79 -27.51 21.07
N ILE A 178 -18.65 -27.82 21.67
CA ILE A 178 -17.33 -27.51 21.11
C ILE A 178 -16.91 -28.66 20.19
N PHE A 179 -16.56 -28.34 18.95
CA PHE A 179 -16.02 -29.32 18.01
C PHE A 179 -14.53 -29.58 18.25
N THR A 180 -14.14 -30.85 18.33
CA THR A 180 -12.75 -31.31 18.43
C THR A 180 -12.49 -32.33 17.33
N ALA A 181 -11.61 -31.99 16.38
CA ALA A 181 -11.20 -32.92 15.32
C ALA A 181 -10.13 -33.90 15.82
N GLU A 182 -10.33 -35.19 15.53
CA GLU A 182 -9.32 -36.25 15.70
C GLU A 182 -8.54 -36.51 14.40
N LEU A 183 -9.12 -36.09 13.27
CA LEU A 183 -8.51 -36.21 11.94
C LEU A 183 -8.08 -34.87 11.37
N LYS A 184 -7.21 -34.92 10.37
CA LYS A 184 -6.75 -33.79 9.58
C LYS A 184 -7.39 -33.78 8.20
N ILE A 185 -7.47 -32.58 7.63
CA ILE A 185 -7.83 -32.41 6.22
C ILE A 185 -6.79 -33.15 5.37
N GLY A 186 -7.25 -34.02 4.47
CA GLY A 186 -6.42 -34.90 3.66
C GLY A 186 -6.35 -36.35 4.13
N ASP A 187 -6.81 -36.66 5.34
CA ASP A 187 -6.84 -38.03 5.84
C ASP A 187 -7.86 -38.88 5.08
N GLN A 188 -7.55 -40.17 4.91
CA GLN A 188 -8.45 -41.14 4.31
C GLN A 188 -9.33 -41.78 5.37
N VAL A 189 -10.61 -41.97 5.05
CA VAL A 189 -11.60 -42.52 5.97
C VAL A 189 -12.45 -43.57 5.28
N LYS A 190 -12.83 -44.59 6.05
CA LYS A 190 -13.90 -45.52 5.74
C LYS A 190 -15.16 -45.08 6.48
N LYS A 191 -16.32 -45.41 5.93
CA LYS A 191 -17.60 -45.20 6.59
C LYS A 191 -17.58 -45.86 7.98
N GLY A 192 -17.93 -45.09 9.01
CA GLY A 192 -17.88 -45.50 10.41
C GLY A 192 -16.64 -45.02 11.17
N ASP A 193 -15.59 -44.57 10.49
CA ASP A 193 -14.39 -44.05 11.15
C ASP A 193 -14.70 -42.78 11.96
N LEU A 194 -14.03 -42.62 13.10
CA LEU A 194 -14.16 -41.45 13.96
C LEU A 194 -13.48 -40.24 13.31
N ILE A 195 -14.23 -39.16 13.10
CA ILE A 195 -13.71 -37.87 12.61
C ILE A 195 -13.30 -36.96 13.77
N GLY A 196 -14.07 -37.00 14.85
CA GLY A 196 -13.92 -36.10 15.99
C GLY A 196 -15.13 -36.14 16.90
N TYR A 197 -15.26 -35.14 17.77
CA TYR A 197 -16.32 -35.02 18.76
C TYR A 197 -16.97 -33.64 18.73
N VAL A 198 -18.22 -33.56 19.17
CA VAL A 198 -18.87 -32.31 19.57
C VAL A 198 -19.33 -32.48 21.02
N GLY A 199 -18.65 -31.80 21.95
CA GLY A 199 -18.71 -32.19 23.36
C GLY A 199 -18.23 -33.64 23.50
N ASP A 200 -19.07 -34.50 24.07
CA ASP A 200 -18.77 -35.93 24.22
C ASP A 200 -19.36 -36.81 23.10
N GLN A 201 -20.06 -36.21 22.13
CA GLN A 201 -20.75 -36.96 21.07
C GLN A 201 -19.84 -37.19 19.87
N PRO A 202 -19.63 -38.46 19.43
CA PRO A 202 -18.76 -38.76 18.30
C PRO A 202 -19.37 -38.33 16.97
N VAL A 203 -18.52 -37.83 16.07
CA VAL A 203 -18.84 -37.52 14.67
C VAL A 203 -18.16 -38.57 13.81
N LEU A 204 -18.94 -39.37 13.09
CA LEU A 204 -18.44 -40.49 12.29
C LEU A 204 -18.48 -40.18 10.79
N ALA A 205 -17.57 -40.78 10.04
CA ALA A 205 -17.54 -40.76 8.59
C ALA A 205 -18.80 -41.46 8.04
N THR A 206 -19.52 -40.79 7.16
CA THR A 206 -20.77 -41.27 6.57
C THR A 206 -20.55 -41.99 5.23
N ILE A 207 -19.40 -41.76 4.59
CA ILE A 207 -18.96 -42.37 3.33
C ILE A 207 -17.46 -42.69 3.40
N ASN A 208 -16.99 -43.55 2.49
CA ASN A 208 -15.56 -43.74 2.25
C ASN A 208 -14.99 -42.55 1.46
N GLY A 209 -13.72 -42.22 1.68
CA GLY A 209 -13.02 -41.25 0.85
C GLY A 209 -11.95 -40.46 1.59
N THR A 210 -11.77 -39.19 1.21
CA THR A 210 -10.79 -38.27 1.82
C THR A 210 -11.51 -37.13 2.53
N VAL A 211 -11.09 -36.80 3.76
CA VAL A 211 -11.56 -35.62 4.49
C VAL A 211 -11.15 -34.37 3.72
N ARG A 212 -12.10 -33.80 2.99
CA ARG A 212 -11.86 -32.69 2.06
C ARG A 212 -11.90 -31.35 2.77
N GLY A 213 -12.80 -31.20 3.72
CA GLY A 213 -12.92 -30.01 4.55
C GLY A 213 -13.27 -30.40 5.97
N LEU A 214 -12.72 -29.67 6.93
CA LEU A 214 -12.95 -29.87 8.34
C LEU A 214 -12.81 -28.55 9.07
N LEU A 215 -13.74 -28.27 9.96
CA LEU A 215 -13.73 -27.11 10.84
C LEU A 215 -12.50 -27.15 11.75
N LYS A 216 -12.05 -25.98 12.24
CA LYS A 216 -10.99 -25.92 13.25
C LYS A 216 -11.52 -26.46 14.58
N SER A 217 -10.70 -27.21 15.30
CA SER A 217 -11.01 -27.63 16.68
C SER A 217 -11.15 -26.42 17.60
N GLY A 218 -11.98 -26.53 18.63
CA GLY A 218 -12.20 -25.47 19.63
C GLY A 218 -13.35 -24.51 19.29
N LEU A 219 -13.98 -24.64 18.12
CA LEU A 219 -15.11 -23.79 17.74
C LEU A 219 -16.42 -24.30 18.34
N LYS A 220 -17.22 -23.37 18.88
CA LYS A 220 -18.60 -23.66 19.29
C LYS A 220 -19.48 -23.80 18.05
N VAL A 221 -20.28 -24.86 18.01
CA VAL A 221 -21.17 -25.19 16.89
C VAL A 221 -22.56 -25.53 17.39
N ASP A 222 -23.58 -25.14 16.62
CA ASP A 222 -24.97 -25.53 16.86
C ASP A 222 -25.26 -26.93 16.30
N LYS A 223 -26.32 -27.57 16.78
CA LYS A 223 -26.83 -28.82 16.20
C LYS A 223 -27.12 -28.65 14.71
N GLY A 224 -26.61 -29.57 13.88
CA GLY A 224 -26.77 -29.55 12.43
C GLY A 224 -25.80 -28.65 11.67
N ALA A 225 -24.96 -27.87 12.37
CA ALA A 225 -23.91 -27.05 11.76
C ALA A 225 -22.97 -27.91 10.90
N LYS A 226 -22.46 -27.34 9.81
CA LYS A 226 -21.53 -28.04 8.92
C LYS A 226 -20.15 -28.11 9.59
N LEU A 227 -19.69 -29.31 9.88
CA LEU A 227 -18.37 -29.57 10.48
C LEU A 227 -17.31 -29.84 9.41
N GLY A 228 -17.71 -30.33 8.25
CA GLY A 228 -16.77 -30.74 7.22
C GLY A 228 -17.46 -31.38 6.03
N ASP A 229 -16.66 -31.89 5.10
CA ASP A 229 -17.12 -32.76 4.03
C ASP A 229 -16.04 -33.76 3.60
N ILE A 230 -16.50 -34.94 3.20
CA ILE A 230 -15.68 -36.01 2.66
C ILE A 230 -15.82 -35.99 1.14
N HIS A 231 -14.72 -36.11 0.41
CA HIS A 231 -14.74 -36.38 -1.02
C HIS A 231 -14.71 -37.89 -1.25
N PRO A 232 -15.57 -38.45 -2.11
CA PRO A 232 -15.63 -39.91 -2.31
C PRO A 232 -14.38 -40.48 -2.98
N GLU A 233 -13.57 -39.65 -3.62
CA GLU A 233 -12.27 -40.07 -4.17
C GLU A 233 -11.16 -39.99 -3.14
N ILE A 234 -10.28 -40.98 -3.19
CA ILE A 234 -9.01 -40.99 -2.48
C ILE A 234 -8.00 -40.21 -3.33
N ASN A 235 -8.04 -38.88 -3.22
CA ASN A 235 -7.13 -38.00 -3.93
C ASN A 235 -6.79 -36.78 -3.07
N ARG A 236 -5.50 -36.65 -2.73
CA ARG A 236 -5.00 -35.58 -1.87
C ARG A 236 -4.98 -34.22 -2.57
N GLU A 237 -4.89 -34.17 -3.90
CA GLU A 237 -4.84 -32.90 -4.66
C GLU A 237 -6.19 -32.16 -4.63
N ILE A 238 -7.31 -32.90 -4.56
CA ILE A 238 -8.67 -32.34 -4.47
C ILE A 238 -8.85 -31.47 -3.20
N VAL A 239 -8.01 -31.73 -2.20
CA VAL A 239 -7.99 -30.98 -0.95
C VAL A 239 -7.43 -29.58 -1.15
N TYR A 240 -6.46 -29.39 -2.03
CA TYR A 240 -5.77 -28.11 -2.25
C TYR A 240 -6.26 -27.36 -3.50
N ALA A 241 -7.08 -28.01 -4.33
CA ALA A 241 -7.64 -27.38 -5.52
C ALA A 241 -8.81 -26.43 -5.20
N VAL A 242 -8.72 -25.19 -5.70
CA VAL A 242 -9.83 -24.23 -5.70
C VAL A 242 -10.93 -24.76 -6.63
N THR A 243 -12.18 -24.70 -6.17
CA THR A 243 -13.29 -25.32 -6.92
C THR A 243 -13.67 -24.53 -8.16
N ASP A 244 -14.16 -25.22 -9.20
CA ASP A 244 -14.75 -24.57 -10.40
C ASP A 244 -15.83 -23.55 -10.04
N LYS A 245 -16.54 -23.81 -8.94
CA LYS A 245 -17.56 -22.92 -8.42
C LYS A 245 -16.95 -21.60 -7.92
N ALA A 246 -15.89 -21.68 -7.11
CA ALA A 246 -15.19 -20.51 -6.61
C ALA A 246 -14.59 -19.69 -7.78
N TRP A 247 -14.00 -20.37 -8.76
CA TRP A 247 -13.51 -19.73 -9.99
C TRP A 247 -14.61 -19.07 -10.83
N ALA A 248 -15.75 -19.74 -11.01
CA ALA A 248 -16.89 -19.17 -11.75
C ALA A 248 -17.45 -17.92 -11.07
N VAL A 249 -17.57 -17.93 -9.74
CA VAL A 249 -17.99 -16.76 -8.97
C VAL A 249 -16.98 -15.63 -9.08
N GLY A 250 -15.68 -15.92 -8.98
CA GLY A 250 -14.61 -14.93 -9.18
C GLY A 250 -14.64 -14.27 -10.56
N ARG A 251 -14.82 -15.05 -11.63
CA ARG A 251 -15.02 -14.51 -12.99
C ARG A 251 -16.28 -13.64 -13.09
N GLY A 252 -17.36 -14.05 -12.44
CA GLY A 252 -18.59 -13.27 -12.35
C GLY A 252 -18.41 -11.90 -11.70
N VAL A 253 -17.65 -11.85 -10.61
CA VAL A 253 -17.27 -10.59 -9.95
C VAL A 253 -16.46 -9.72 -10.90
N MET A 254 -15.46 -10.28 -11.58
CA MET A 254 -14.64 -9.53 -12.55
C MET A 254 -15.48 -8.96 -13.70
N GLU A 255 -16.42 -9.73 -14.22
CA GLU A 255 -17.38 -9.27 -15.25
C GLU A 255 -18.25 -8.12 -14.72
N ALA A 256 -18.76 -8.24 -13.49
CA ALA A 256 -19.55 -7.19 -12.84
C ALA A 256 -18.74 -5.91 -12.65
N ILE A 257 -17.51 -6.00 -12.13
CA ILE A 257 -16.61 -4.85 -11.97
C ILE A 257 -16.37 -4.18 -13.31
N SER A 258 -15.97 -4.93 -14.34
CA SER A 258 -15.71 -4.37 -15.67
C SER A 258 -16.95 -3.70 -16.27
N THR A 259 -18.12 -4.30 -16.11
CA THR A 259 -19.39 -3.74 -16.61
C THR A 259 -19.79 -2.47 -15.87
N LEU A 260 -19.64 -2.45 -14.54
CA LEU A 260 -19.97 -1.30 -13.71
C LEU A 260 -18.98 -0.15 -13.94
N GLN A 261 -17.68 -0.42 -14.06
CA GLN A 261 -16.67 0.57 -14.43
C GLN A 261 -16.93 1.18 -15.81
N LYS A 262 -17.31 0.38 -16.81
CA LYS A 262 -17.65 0.89 -18.16
C LYS A 262 -18.87 1.81 -18.17
N LYS A 263 -19.84 1.56 -17.28
CA LYS A 263 -21.00 2.43 -17.10
C LYS A 263 -20.67 3.73 -16.35
N GLY A 264 -19.40 3.90 -15.96
CA GLY A 264 -18.91 4.98 -15.11
C GLY A 264 -19.24 4.69 -13.65
N VAL A 265 -18.44 5.25 -12.73
CA VAL A 265 -18.94 5.43 -11.37
C VAL A 265 -20.04 6.48 -11.49
N GLN A 266 -21.26 6.13 -11.08
CA GLN A 266 -22.46 6.95 -11.35
C GLN A 266 -22.37 8.38 -10.77
N ASP A 267 -21.38 8.63 -9.90
CA ASP A 267 -21.12 9.92 -9.26
C ASP A 267 -19.62 10.27 -9.27
N THR A 268 -19.03 10.44 -10.46
CA THR A 268 -17.65 10.93 -10.63
C THR A 268 -17.41 12.25 -9.87
N HIS A 269 -18.44 13.09 -9.75
CA HIS A 269 -18.32 14.35 -9.04
C HIS A 269 -18.04 14.15 -7.53
N ARG A 270 -18.82 13.29 -6.86
CA ARG A 270 -18.57 12.95 -5.45
C ARG A 270 -17.23 12.27 -5.23
N LEU A 271 -16.80 11.39 -6.16
CA LEU A 271 -15.46 10.81 -6.11
C LEU A 271 -14.38 11.88 -6.12
N ASN A 272 -14.48 12.82 -7.06
CA ASN A 272 -13.51 13.88 -7.24
C ASN A 272 -13.45 14.79 -6.01
N LEU A 273 -14.60 15.12 -5.40
CA LEU A 273 -14.64 15.89 -4.15
C LEU A 273 -13.90 15.19 -2.99
N LEU A 274 -14.00 13.85 -2.87
CA LEU A 274 -13.25 13.11 -1.86
C LEU A 274 -11.74 13.11 -2.15
N ILE A 275 -11.35 13.05 -3.43
CA ILE A 275 -9.95 13.11 -3.85
C ILE A 275 -9.38 14.50 -3.56
N TYR A 276 -10.10 15.58 -3.88
CA TYR A 276 -9.66 16.94 -3.59
C TYR A 276 -9.57 17.23 -2.09
N ARG A 277 -10.51 16.71 -1.28
CA ARG A 277 -10.40 16.79 0.18
C ARG A 277 -9.12 16.11 0.65
N ARG A 278 -8.82 14.91 0.14
CA ARG A 278 -7.58 14.22 0.52
C ARG A 278 -6.33 14.96 0.06
N LEU A 279 -6.33 15.51 -1.16
CA LEU A 279 -5.25 16.36 -1.66
C LEU A 279 -5.01 17.55 -0.72
N GLN A 280 -6.07 18.22 -0.29
CA GLN A 280 -5.96 19.33 0.66
C GLN A 280 -5.34 18.89 2.00
N GLU A 281 -5.76 17.75 2.55
CA GLU A 281 -5.17 17.20 3.78
C GLU A 281 -3.65 16.95 3.65
N GLU A 282 -3.17 16.47 2.50
CA GLU A 282 -1.75 16.24 2.25
C GLU A 282 -0.97 17.56 2.13
N LEU A 283 -1.55 18.54 1.43
CA LEU A 283 -0.97 19.87 1.30
C LEU A 283 -0.84 20.56 2.66
N ASP A 284 -1.88 20.50 3.50
CA ASP A 284 -1.89 21.07 4.85
C ASP A 284 -0.84 20.40 5.76
N GLN A 285 -0.48 19.14 5.49
CA GLN A 285 0.54 18.38 6.21
C GLN A 285 1.95 18.52 5.62
N GLU A 286 2.15 19.37 4.61
CA GLU A 286 3.41 19.49 3.84
C GLU A 286 3.88 18.12 3.29
N LYS A 287 2.95 17.25 2.88
CA LYS A 287 3.25 15.93 2.29
C LYS A 287 3.18 15.97 0.77
N GLY A 288 4.08 15.22 0.13
CA GLY A 288 4.16 15.14 -1.32
C GLY A 288 3.08 14.23 -1.90
N CYS A 289 2.42 14.67 -2.96
CA CYS A 289 1.50 13.84 -3.73
C CYS A 289 1.49 14.25 -5.21
N ILE A 290 0.89 13.42 -6.07
CA ILE A 290 0.70 13.72 -7.49
C ILE A 290 -0.75 13.43 -7.84
N LEU A 291 -1.46 14.42 -8.37
CA LEU A 291 -2.80 14.26 -8.93
C LEU A 291 -2.69 13.94 -10.42
N TYR A 292 -3.37 12.88 -10.82
CA TYR A 292 -3.51 12.48 -12.21
C TYR A 292 -4.93 12.71 -12.67
N THR A 293 -5.11 13.29 -13.85
CA THR A 293 -6.42 13.58 -14.44
C THR A 293 -6.47 13.10 -15.89
N ILE A 294 -7.44 12.25 -16.25
CA ILE A 294 -7.65 11.93 -17.67
C ILE A 294 -8.13 13.18 -18.41
N VAL A 295 -7.36 13.64 -19.40
CA VAL A 295 -7.73 14.79 -20.24
C VAL A 295 -8.26 14.37 -21.61
N ASP A 296 -7.79 13.24 -22.15
CA ASP A 296 -8.19 12.76 -23.47
C ASP A 296 -8.04 11.24 -23.56
N LEU A 297 -8.97 10.58 -24.26
CA LEU A 297 -9.03 9.12 -24.37
C LEU A 297 -9.87 8.67 -25.57
N PRO A 298 -9.69 7.42 -26.06
CA PRO A 298 -10.46 6.89 -27.18
C PRO A 298 -11.97 6.88 -26.90
N SER A 299 -12.77 6.99 -27.95
CA SER A 299 -14.24 7.12 -27.90
C SER A 299 -14.94 6.06 -27.04
N ASP A 300 -14.42 4.83 -27.03
CA ASP A 300 -15.00 3.69 -26.29
C ASP A 300 -15.00 3.91 -24.76
N TRP A 301 -14.18 4.86 -24.30
CA TRP A 301 -13.93 5.13 -22.89
C TRP A 301 -14.26 6.57 -22.49
N LYS A 302 -14.85 7.38 -23.39
CA LYS A 302 -15.02 8.83 -23.20
C LYS A 302 -15.66 9.24 -21.87
N GLN A 303 -16.49 8.37 -21.29
CA GLN A 303 -17.09 8.51 -19.95
C GLN A 303 -16.08 8.59 -18.79
N LEU A 304 -14.83 8.17 -18.99
CA LEU A 304 -13.75 8.26 -18.00
C LEU A 304 -12.99 9.60 -18.05
N SER A 305 -13.31 10.48 -19.01
CA SER A 305 -12.72 11.83 -19.05
C SER A 305 -12.97 12.57 -17.73
N GLY A 306 -11.94 13.22 -17.19
CA GLY A 306 -12.00 13.90 -15.88
C GLY A 306 -11.96 12.95 -14.67
N SER A 307 -11.69 11.66 -14.86
CA SER A 307 -11.39 10.76 -13.74
C SER A 307 -10.04 11.15 -13.12
N HIS A 308 -9.97 11.05 -11.79
CA HIS A 308 -8.77 11.40 -11.03
C HIS A 308 -8.18 10.22 -10.26
N LEU A 309 -6.87 10.24 -10.13
CA LEU A 309 -6.11 9.36 -9.24
C LEU A 309 -5.06 10.21 -8.52
N LEU A 310 -5.13 10.26 -7.20
CA LEU A 310 -4.16 10.94 -6.35
C LEU A 310 -3.20 9.91 -5.77
N VAL A 311 -1.90 10.04 -6.04
CA VAL A 311 -0.86 9.17 -5.48
C VAL A 311 -0.07 9.93 -4.43
N LEU A 312 0.05 9.35 -3.23
CA LEU A 312 0.73 9.93 -2.07
C LEU A 312 2.21 9.50 -2.01
N SER A 313 3.05 10.29 -1.35
CA SER A 313 4.47 9.97 -1.11
C SER A 313 4.68 8.66 -0.33
N GLU A 314 3.69 8.25 0.45
CA GLU A 314 3.70 6.98 1.20
C GLU A 314 3.37 5.77 0.30
N GLY A 315 3.13 5.96 -1.00
CA GLY A 315 2.82 4.91 -1.97
C GLY A 315 1.33 4.55 -2.05
N PHE A 316 0.46 5.25 -1.32
CA PHE A 316 -0.98 5.05 -1.38
C PHE A 316 -1.60 5.79 -2.56
N ALA A 317 -2.65 5.21 -3.15
CA ALA A 317 -3.41 5.83 -4.22
C ALA A 317 -4.89 5.97 -3.85
N TYR A 318 -5.47 7.13 -4.15
CA TYR A 318 -6.87 7.48 -3.91
C TYR A 318 -7.57 7.78 -5.24
N GLY A 319 -8.73 7.17 -5.43
CA GLY A 319 -9.47 7.28 -6.70
C GLY A 319 -9.07 6.22 -7.72
N THR A 320 -9.44 6.47 -8.97
CA THR A 320 -9.18 5.60 -10.11
C THR A 320 -9.31 6.40 -11.40
N LEU A 321 -8.50 6.06 -12.40
CA LEU A 321 -8.67 6.55 -13.77
C LEU A 321 -9.63 5.65 -14.57
N GLY A 322 -10.30 4.70 -13.90
CA GLY A 322 -11.30 3.78 -14.45
C GLY A 322 -10.71 2.52 -15.07
N LEU A 323 -9.39 2.40 -15.14
CA LEU A 323 -8.67 1.26 -15.72
C LEU A 323 -7.54 0.81 -14.80
N ASN A 324 -7.64 -0.40 -14.25
CA ASN A 324 -6.66 -0.92 -13.30
C ASN A 324 -5.24 -1.03 -13.87
N SER A 325 -5.09 -1.30 -15.17
CA SER A 325 -3.77 -1.31 -15.83
C SER A 325 -3.15 0.09 -15.85
N LEU A 326 -3.95 1.12 -16.12
CA LEU A 326 -3.52 2.51 -16.15
C LEU A 326 -3.19 3.00 -14.74
N ASP A 327 -4.05 2.72 -13.76
CA ASP A 327 -3.84 3.09 -12.35
C ASP A 327 -2.52 2.52 -11.82
N ARG A 328 -2.20 1.25 -12.14
CA ARG A 328 -0.93 0.63 -11.75
C ARG A 328 0.28 1.26 -12.43
N GLN A 329 0.21 1.49 -13.75
CA GLN A 329 1.29 2.15 -14.48
C GLN A 329 1.59 3.54 -13.92
N ILE A 330 0.54 4.31 -13.62
CA ILE A 330 0.65 5.65 -13.06
C ILE A 330 1.15 5.62 -11.61
N THR A 331 0.66 4.71 -10.77
CA THR A 331 1.13 4.58 -9.39
C THR A 331 2.64 4.25 -9.36
N ALA A 332 3.08 3.29 -10.18
CA ALA A 332 4.51 2.95 -10.29
C ALA A 332 5.37 4.08 -10.91
N ARG A 333 4.78 4.93 -11.76
CA ARG A 333 5.43 6.14 -12.25
C ARG A 333 5.54 7.19 -11.15
N ALA A 334 4.46 7.43 -10.41
CA ALA A 334 4.40 8.40 -9.33
C ALA A 334 5.39 8.06 -8.21
N GLU A 335 5.52 6.79 -7.81
CA GLU A 335 6.53 6.35 -6.84
C GLU A 335 7.97 6.73 -7.28
N ARG A 336 8.26 6.62 -8.59
CA ARG A 336 9.57 7.05 -9.15
C ARG A 336 9.73 8.56 -9.19
N LEU A 337 8.65 9.30 -9.45
CA LEU A 337 8.69 10.76 -9.51
C LEU A 337 8.75 11.42 -8.12
N LEU A 338 8.01 10.87 -7.16
CA LEU A 338 8.01 11.31 -5.76
C LEU A 338 9.36 11.04 -5.09
N SER A 339 10.15 10.09 -5.59
CA SER A 339 11.54 9.87 -5.17
C SER A 339 12.57 10.72 -5.94
N GLN A 340 12.15 11.49 -6.95
CA GLN A 340 13.01 12.37 -7.75
C GLN A 340 12.77 13.85 -7.45
N SER A 341 13.78 14.68 -7.70
CA SER A 341 13.88 16.02 -7.10
C SER A 341 13.17 17.17 -7.83
N ALA A 342 12.46 16.93 -8.94
CA ALA A 342 11.73 17.99 -9.68
C ALA A 342 10.69 17.46 -10.68
N PRO A 343 9.60 16.78 -10.25
CA PRO A 343 8.47 16.55 -11.13
C PRO A 343 7.83 17.89 -11.54
N SER A 344 7.53 18.06 -12.82
CA SER A 344 6.84 19.22 -13.36
C SER A 344 5.41 18.85 -13.78
N THR A 345 4.51 19.83 -13.77
CA THR A 345 3.17 19.64 -14.33
C THR A 345 3.25 19.46 -15.84
N GLY A 346 2.56 18.45 -16.36
CA GLY A 346 2.53 18.21 -17.80
C GLY A 346 1.49 17.19 -18.22
N ILE A 347 1.30 17.05 -19.53
CA ILE A 347 0.45 16.01 -20.10
C ILE A 347 1.35 14.85 -20.54
N ILE A 348 1.14 13.68 -19.96
CA ILE A 348 1.79 12.44 -20.35
C ILE A 348 0.88 11.63 -21.27
N GLN A 349 1.49 10.88 -22.19
CA GLN A 349 0.80 9.93 -23.06
C GLN A 349 1.15 8.50 -22.66
N LEU A 350 0.13 7.68 -22.42
CA LEU A 350 0.28 6.29 -22.01
C LEU A 350 -0.50 5.37 -22.94
N GLN A 351 0.01 4.15 -23.11
CA GLN A 351 -0.64 3.12 -23.92
C GLN A 351 -1.61 2.30 -23.05
N LEU A 352 -2.87 2.23 -23.46
CA LEU A 352 -3.94 1.53 -22.74
C LEU A 352 -3.94 0.01 -22.97
N ASP A 353 -3.58 -0.42 -24.18
CA ASP A 353 -3.62 -1.82 -24.61
C ASP A 353 -2.51 -2.15 -25.61
N GLU A 354 -2.29 -3.45 -25.84
CA GLU A 354 -1.33 -3.97 -26.82
C GLU A 354 -1.64 -3.52 -28.27
N LYS A 355 -2.85 -2.99 -28.52
CA LYS A 355 -3.30 -2.50 -29.83
C LYS A 355 -2.93 -1.04 -30.10
N GLY A 356 -2.26 -0.36 -29.16
CA GLY A 356 -1.71 0.97 -29.38
C GLY A 356 -2.68 2.12 -29.09
N LYS A 357 -3.81 1.87 -28.40
CA LYS A 357 -4.69 2.96 -27.98
C LYS A 357 -3.99 3.84 -26.94
N MET A 358 -3.96 5.15 -27.18
CA MET A 358 -3.29 6.12 -26.31
C MET A 358 -4.30 6.86 -25.41
N VAL A 359 -3.88 7.17 -24.19
CA VAL A 359 -4.56 8.07 -23.26
C VAL A 359 -3.65 9.25 -22.94
N LYS A 360 -4.24 10.45 -22.80
CA LYS A 360 -3.52 11.62 -22.28
C LYS A 360 -3.96 11.85 -20.84
N VAL A 361 -2.98 11.96 -19.95
CA VAL A 361 -3.20 12.18 -18.53
C VAL A 361 -2.43 13.42 -18.12
N LEU A 362 -3.10 14.37 -17.49
CA LEU A 362 -2.46 15.50 -16.82
C LEU A 362 -1.84 14.99 -15.52
N GLU A 363 -0.55 15.16 -15.38
CA GLU A 363 0.27 14.83 -14.21
C GLU A 363 0.56 16.15 -13.47
N GLU A 364 -0.04 16.32 -12.29
CA GLU A 364 0.07 17.53 -11.45
C GLU A 364 0.74 17.18 -10.12
N PRO A 365 2.07 17.33 -10.01
CA PRO A 365 2.80 17.09 -8.77
C PRO A 365 2.59 18.23 -7.77
N PHE A 366 2.23 17.86 -6.55
CA PHE A 366 2.12 18.72 -5.39
C PHE A 366 3.20 18.32 -4.38
N LEU A 367 4.39 18.87 -4.58
CA LEU A 367 5.49 18.64 -3.65
C LEU A 367 5.57 19.77 -2.62
N PRO A 368 5.78 19.46 -1.33
CA PRO A 368 6.20 20.45 -0.37
C PRO A 368 7.47 21.15 -0.85
N GLN A 369 7.57 22.46 -0.59
CA GLN A 369 8.74 23.24 -0.96
C GLN A 369 9.97 22.74 -0.19
N LYS A 370 11.10 22.53 -0.88
CA LYS A 370 12.36 22.18 -0.23
C LYS A 370 12.71 23.25 0.81
N LYS A 371 13.11 22.84 2.01
CA LYS A 371 13.42 23.75 3.13
C LYS A 371 14.89 23.62 3.49
N LEU A 372 15.60 24.73 3.66
CA LEU A 372 16.97 24.76 4.18
C LEU A 372 16.98 25.47 5.52
N VAL A 373 17.26 24.74 6.60
CA VAL A 373 17.47 25.30 7.93
C VAL A 373 18.97 25.46 8.15
N VAL A 374 19.43 26.69 8.34
CA VAL A 374 20.83 27.03 8.59
C VAL A 374 20.98 27.44 10.06
N PHE A 375 21.70 26.62 10.83
CA PHE A 375 22.13 26.97 12.18
C PHE A 375 23.47 27.68 12.12
N GLY A 376 23.46 28.98 12.39
CA GLY A 376 24.62 29.85 12.29
C GLY A 376 24.43 30.88 11.17
N ALA A 377 24.51 32.15 11.53
CA ALA A 377 24.46 33.29 10.63
C ALA A 377 25.87 33.82 10.31
N GLY A 378 26.91 32.97 10.30
CA GLY A 378 28.29 33.38 9.97
C GLY A 378 28.48 33.83 8.51
N HIS A 379 29.73 34.10 8.10
CA HIS A 379 30.02 34.55 6.72
C HIS A 379 29.66 33.53 5.64
N VAL A 380 29.75 32.22 5.94
CA VAL A 380 29.36 31.14 5.00
C VAL A 380 27.85 31.11 4.76
N ALA A 381 27.05 31.48 5.77
CA ALA A 381 25.60 31.38 5.69
C ALA A 381 24.98 32.34 4.66
N VAL A 382 25.58 33.51 4.43
CA VAL A 382 25.05 34.53 3.49
C VAL A 382 25.01 34.01 2.04
N PRO A 383 26.14 33.61 1.42
CA PRO A 383 26.11 33.05 0.07
C PRO A 383 25.37 31.71 0.03
N LEU A 384 25.39 30.93 1.12
CA LEU A 384 24.63 29.67 1.20
C LEU A 384 23.12 29.91 1.04
N VAL A 385 22.55 30.86 1.80
CA VAL A 385 21.13 31.20 1.73
C VAL A 385 20.77 31.80 0.38
N GLU A 386 21.65 32.64 -0.18
CA GLU A 386 21.42 33.27 -1.49
C GLU A 386 21.34 32.23 -2.61
N ILE A 387 22.33 31.34 -2.71
CA ILE A 387 22.35 30.28 -3.73
C ILE A 387 21.23 29.27 -3.46
N ALA A 388 20.96 28.91 -2.21
CA ALA A 388 19.85 28.00 -1.88
C ALA A 388 18.48 28.56 -2.32
N SER A 389 18.24 29.87 -2.13
CA SER A 389 17.04 30.53 -2.62
C SER A 389 16.93 30.47 -4.16
N ILE A 390 18.04 30.64 -4.89
CA ILE A 390 18.08 30.44 -6.37
C ILE A 390 17.69 29.02 -6.75
N LEU A 391 18.15 28.04 -5.97
CA LEU A 391 17.84 26.62 -6.17
C LEU A 391 16.42 26.24 -5.68
N GLY A 392 15.60 27.21 -5.26
CA GLY A 392 14.20 27.01 -4.89
C GLY A 392 13.96 26.59 -3.43
N TYR A 393 14.98 26.64 -2.57
CA TYR A 393 14.80 26.34 -1.15
C TYR A 393 14.12 27.49 -0.42
N LYS A 394 13.14 27.14 0.42
CA LYS A 394 12.64 27.99 1.49
C LYS A 394 13.66 28.01 2.62
N THR A 395 14.27 29.15 2.87
CA THR A 395 15.43 29.27 3.75
C THR A 395 15.05 29.81 5.12
N VAL A 396 15.53 29.13 6.16
CA VAL A 396 15.37 29.53 7.57
C VAL A 396 16.77 29.70 8.16
N VAL A 397 17.08 30.89 8.66
CA VAL A 397 18.36 31.15 9.35
C VAL A 397 18.11 31.30 10.84
N VAL A 398 18.88 30.58 11.64
CA VAL A 398 18.85 30.63 13.10
C VAL A 398 20.22 31.07 13.60
N ASP A 399 20.28 32.07 14.48
CA ASP A 399 21.49 32.43 15.24
C ASP A 399 21.06 33.21 16.49
N ASP A 400 21.89 33.22 17.52
CA ASP A 400 21.62 33.93 18.78
C ASP A 400 22.16 35.37 18.80
N ARG A 401 22.94 35.75 17.78
CA ARG A 401 23.53 37.08 17.63
C ARG A 401 22.65 38.02 16.81
N GLN A 402 22.02 38.96 17.50
CA GLN A 402 21.10 39.95 16.94
C GLN A 402 21.69 40.74 15.76
N GLU A 403 22.99 41.03 15.81
CA GLU A 403 23.70 41.79 14.77
C GLU A 403 23.87 41.03 13.45
N LEU A 404 23.73 39.70 13.45
CA LEU A 404 23.88 38.88 12.24
C LEU A 404 22.55 38.49 11.61
N VAL A 405 21.46 38.56 12.36
CA VAL A 405 20.12 38.13 11.95
C VAL A 405 19.30 39.34 11.50
N SER A 406 19.54 39.79 10.26
CA SER A 406 18.82 40.91 9.66
C SER A 406 18.42 40.63 8.21
N LYS A 407 17.34 41.27 7.75
CA LYS A 407 16.91 41.21 6.34
C LYS A 407 17.88 41.90 5.38
N GLU A 408 18.61 42.91 5.85
CA GLU A 408 19.66 43.57 5.07
C GLU A 408 20.79 42.61 4.75
N ARG A 409 21.17 41.77 5.72
CA ARG A 409 22.22 40.76 5.56
C ARG A 409 21.74 39.50 4.84
N PHE A 410 20.47 39.13 5.01
CA PHE A 410 19.84 37.98 4.36
C PHE A 410 18.57 38.40 3.60
N PRO A 411 18.69 39.14 2.49
CA PRO A 411 17.53 39.64 1.75
C PRO A 411 16.66 38.52 1.16
N ARG A 412 17.26 37.36 0.87
CA ARG A 412 16.58 36.17 0.34
C ARG A 412 16.17 35.13 1.38
N ALA A 413 16.43 35.36 2.67
CA ALA A 413 15.97 34.43 3.70
C ALA A 413 14.45 34.49 3.82
N ASP A 414 13.74 33.36 3.80
CA ASP A 414 12.28 33.34 4.01
C ASP A 414 11.94 33.61 5.48
N LYS A 415 12.72 33.03 6.40
CA LYS A 415 12.54 33.20 7.85
C LYS A 415 13.86 33.44 8.55
N LEU A 416 13.86 34.38 9.48
CA LEU A 416 14.99 34.71 10.34
C LEU A 416 14.57 34.50 11.79
N ILE A 417 15.34 33.73 12.55
CA ILE A 417 15.07 33.43 13.95
C ILE A 417 16.28 33.87 14.76
N CYS A 418 16.13 34.96 15.50
CA CYS A 418 17.14 35.44 16.43
C CYS A 418 16.83 34.90 17.83
N ALA A 419 17.44 33.78 18.19
CA ALA A 419 17.22 33.12 19.48
C ALA A 419 18.35 32.12 19.77
N PRO A 420 18.59 31.75 21.04
CA PRO A 420 19.46 30.64 21.40
C PRO A 420 19.07 29.36 20.65
N PHE A 421 20.05 28.69 20.06
CA PHE A 421 19.83 27.46 19.29
C PHE A 421 19.07 26.40 20.08
N GLU A 422 19.41 26.22 21.37
CA GLU A 422 18.77 25.27 22.27
C GLU A 422 17.28 25.57 22.47
N GLU A 423 16.90 26.85 22.60
CA GLU A 423 15.50 27.26 22.73
C GLU A 423 14.70 26.91 21.46
N VAL A 424 15.30 27.13 20.28
CA VAL A 424 14.67 26.79 19.00
C VAL A 424 14.51 25.28 18.85
N LEU A 425 15.54 24.51 19.22
CA LEU A 425 15.56 23.06 19.13
C LEU A 425 14.66 22.38 20.17
N HIS A 426 14.37 23.02 21.31
CA HIS A 426 13.41 22.51 22.29
C HIS A 426 11.94 22.76 21.91
N LYS A 427 11.66 23.62 20.91
CA LYS A 427 10.30 23.83 20.42
C LYS A 427 9.86 22.62 19.61
N ARG A 428 8.94 21.82 20.19
CA ARG A 428 8.38 20.61 19.54
C ARG A 428 7.89 20.88 18.13
N GLU A 429 7.22 22.00 17.90
CA GLU A 429 6.72 22.39 16.57
C GLU A 429 7.84 22.61 15.55
N PHE A 430 8.99 23.15 15.98
CA PHE A 430 10.13 23.38 15.09
C PHE A 430 10.77 22.06 14.68
N ILE A 431 11.03 21.16 15.65
CA ILE A 431 11.60 19.83 15.39
C ILE A 431 10.64 18.97 14.55
N ALA A 432 9.34 18.99 14.86
CA ALA A 432 8.32 18.29 14.07
C ALA A 432 8.23 18.80 12.63
N GLY A 433 8.66 20.06 12.38
CA GLY A 433 8.74 20.64 11.05
C GLY A 433 9.99 20.26 10.24
N ILE A 434 10.97 19.56 10.84
CA ILE A 434 12.13 19.00 10.15
C ILE A 434 11.76 17.61 9.62
N ASN A 435 11.47 17.54 8.33
CA ASN A 435 10.99 16.34 7.64
C ASN A 435 11.87 15.97 6.43
N GLY A 436 11.46 14.96 5.66
CA GLY A 436 12.16 14.46 4.46
C GLY A 436 12.34 15.46 3.32
N MET A 437 11.89 16.70 3.47
CA MET A 437 12.07 17.80 2.51
C MET A 437 12.92 18.94 3.10
N THR A 438 13.41 18.75 4.32
CA THR A 438 14.23 19.71 5.06
C THR A 438 15.69 19.27 5.04
N SER A 439 16.56 20.16 4.60
CA SER A 439 18.01 20.05 4.73
C SER A 439 18.47 20.93 5.89
N VAL A 440 19.35 20.39 6.74
CA VAL A 440 19.91 21.09 7.90
C VAL A 440 21.40 21.31 7.65
N VAL A 441 21.83 22.58 7.74
CA VAL A 441 23.24 22.97 7.64
C VAL A 441 23.67 23.62 8.95
N ILE A 442 24.67 23.03 9.59
CA ILE A 442 25.22 23.47 10.87
C ILE A 442 26.55 24.17 10.59
N VAL A 443 26.53 25.51 10.65
CA VAL A 443 27.64 26.43 10.38
C VAL A 443 27.77 27.46 11.52
N THR A 444 27.75 26.97 12.76
CA THR A 444 27.71 27.82 13.96
C THR A 444 29.07 28.46 14.28
N ARG A 445 29.11 29.27 15.35
CA ARG A 445 30.32 29.99 15.81
C ARG A 445 31.34 29.15 16.58
N GLY A 446 31.15 27.83 16.76
CA GLY A 446 32.14 27.02 17.48
C GLY A 446 31.74 25.60 17.84
N HIS A 447 32.71 24.87 18.43
CA HIS A 447 32.66 23.44 18.72
C HIS A 447 31.44 22.97 19.53
N GLU A 448 31.06 23.72 20.57
CA GLU A 448 29.97 23.34 21.48
C GLU A 448 28.60 23.42 20.82
N TYR A 449 28.34 24.52 20.10
CA TYR A 449 27.07 24.74 19.41
C TYR A 449 26.89 23.80 18.21
N ASP A 450 27.96 23.47 17.48
CA ASP A 450 27.89 22.49 16.39
C ASP A 450 27.42 21.11 16.90
N LEU A 451 28.01 20.64 18.00
CA LEU A 451 27.65 19.36 18.61
C LEU A 451 26.21 19.39 19.16
N MET A 452 25.82 20.49 19.83
CA MET A 452 24.47 20.62 20.38
C MET A 452 23.40 20.62 19.29
N CYS A 453 23.61 21.38 18.21
CA CYS A 453 22.68 21.37 17.07
C CYS A 453 22.60 19.98 16.45
N LEU A 454 23.75 19.34 16.20
CA LEU A 454 23.80 18.00 15.61
C LEU A 454 23.07 16.98 16.49
N ARG A 455 23.31 16.96 17.79
CA ARG A 455 22.67 16.06 18.75
C ARG A 455 21.15 16.12 18.69
N ASN A 456 20.58 17.31 18.50
CA ASN A 456 19.13 17.49 18.47
C ASN A 456 18.48 17.13 17.13
N VAL A 457 19.21 17.22 16.02
CA VAL A 457 18.64 16.96 14.67
C VAL A 457 19.03 15.61 14.08
N ILE A 458 20.02 14.91 14.65
CA ILE A 458 20.59 13.68 14.07
C ILE A 458 19.58 12.53 13.91
N HIS A 459 18.53 12.51 14.73
CA HIS A 459 17.44 11.53 14.66
C HIS A 459 16.19 12.05 13.93
N SER A 460 16.26 13.24 13.33
CA SER A 460 15.16 13.77 12.52
C SER A 460 15.10 13.10 11.15
N ASP A 461 13.97 13.24 10.48
CA ASP A 461 13.77 12.77 9.10
C ASP A 461 14.38 13.74 8.05
N ALA A 462 15.30 14.62 8.45
CA ALA A 462 15.93 15.57 7.53
C ALA A 462 16.55 14.85 6.32
N ARG A 463 16.29 15.39 5.12
CA ARG A 463 16.86 14.88 3.87
C ARG A 463 18.39 14.94 3.84
N TYR A 464 18.95 15.93 4.52
CA TYR A 464 20.38 16.17 4.59
C TYR A 464 20.72 16.79 5.94
N ILE A 465 21.76 16.29 6.59
CA ILE A 465 22.33 16.91 7.79
C ILE A 465 23.82 17.12 7.52
N GLY A 466 24.22 18.37 7.41
CA GLY A 466 25.59 18.76 7.16
C GLY A 466 26.16 19.55 8.34
N MET A 467 27.39 19.22 8.75
CA MET A 467 28.08 19.95 9.81
C MET A 467 29.46 20.43 9.35
N ILE A 468 29.69 21.74 9.44
CA ILE A 468 30.98 22.32 9.10
C ILE A 468 32.05 21.89 10.10
N GLY A 469 33.27 21.64 9.63
CA GLY A 469 34.39 21.43 10.55
C GLY A 469 35.62 20.78 9.97
N SER A 470 36.76 20.96 10.65
CA SER A 470 37.97 20.19 10.35
C SER A 470 37.76 18.71 10.65
N ARG A 471 38.49 17.82 9.97
CA ARG A 471 38.47 16.37 10.22
C ARG A 471 38.68 16.03 11.70
N ARG A 472 39.56 16.78 12.38
CA ARG A 472 39.79 16.63 13.83
C ARG A 472 38.55 16.97 14.65
N LYS A 473 37.86 18.08 14.34
CA LYS A 473 36.62 18.50 15.03
C LYS A 473 35.52 17.45 14.85
N VAL A 474 35.26 17.05 13.61
CA VAL A 474 34.22 16.07 13.28
C VAL A 474 34.46 14.76 14.04
N ARG A 475 35.70 14.25 14.02
CA ARG A 475 36.07 13.02 14.74
C ARG A 475 35.78 13.11 16.25
N ASN A 476 36.02 14.28 16.86
CA ASN A 476 35.75 14.47 18.28
C ASN A 476 34.24 14.47 18.56
N ASN A 477 33.45 15.20 17.77
CA ASN A 477 31.99 15.26 17.94
C ASN A 477 31.36 13.87 17.75
N PHE A 478 31.79 13.11 16.73
CA PHE A 478 31.27 11.77 16.47
C PHE A 478 31.62 10.78 17.58
N ARG A 479 32.80 10.90 18.21
CA ARG A 479 33.15 10.10 19.39
C ARG A 479 32.23 10.37 20.57
N ILE A 480 31.88 11.64 20.81
CA ILE A 480 30.96 12.00 21.87
C ILE A 480 29.57 11.39 21.61
N LEU A 481 29.04 11.54 20.40
CA LEU A 481 27.73 10.99 20.02
C LEU A 481 27.70 9.45 20.07
N LEU A 482 28.78 8.77 19.67
CA LEU A 482 28.89 7.31 19.83
C LEU A 482 28.83 6.88 21.30
N ASN A 483 29.51 7.62 22.19
CA ASN A 483 29.47 7.35 23.64
C ASN A 483 28.08 7.65 24.24
N GLU A 484 27.31 8.56 23.65
CA GLU A 484 25.92 8.87 24.00
C GLU A 484 24.92 7.84 23.43
N GLY A 485 25.38 6.85 22.65
CA GLY A 485 24.57 5.74 22.13
C GLY A 485 24.04 5.92 20.71
N VAL A 486 24.44 6.98 19.99
CA VAL A 486 24.10 7.14 18.57
C VAL A 486 24.79 6.05 17.75
N SER A 487 24.03 5.36 16.90
CA SER A 487 24.59 4.27 16.08
C SER A 487 25.53 4.80 14.98
N ARG A 488 26.48 3.94 14.55
CA ARG A 488 27.36 4.26 13.42
C ARG A 488 26.59 4.54 12.14
N GLU A 489 25.55 3.74 11.87
CA GLU A 489 24.67 3.92 10.71
C GLU A 489 24.01 5.31 10.69
N THR A 490 23.61 5.83 11.86
CA THR A 490 23.05 7.18 11.94
C THR A 490 24.11 8.24 11.64
N LEU A 491 25.32 8.08 12.17
CA LEU A 491 26.42 9.03 11.92
C LEU A 491 26.90 9.04 10.47
N GLU A 492 26.84 7.90 9.77
CA GLU A 492 27.17 7.78 8.35
C GLU A 492 26.23 8.60 7.44
N LYS A 493 25.02 8.92 7.92
CA LYS A 493 24.08 9.80 7.21
C LYS A 493 24.43 11.29 7.34
N VAL A 494 25.35 11.66 8.23
CA VAL A 494 25.75 13.06 8.47
C VAL A 494 26.93 13.44 7.58
N ALA A 495 26.74 14.46 6.75
CA ALA A 495 27.80 15.02 5.91
C ALA A 495 28.74 15.91 6.74
N ALA A 496 29.82 15.33 7.26
CA ALA A 496 30.81 16.03 8.06
C ALA A 496 32.24 15.50 7.78
N PRO A 497 33.21 16.33 7.36
CA PRO A 497 33.06 17.73 6.97
C PRO A 497 32.04 17.93 5.85
N ILE A 498 31.27 18.99 5.95
CA ILE A 498 30.21 19.34 5.00
C ILE A 498 30.78 19.72 3.62
N GLY A 499 30.02 19.44 2.55
CA GLY A 499 30.32 19.86 1.18
C GLY A 499 31.21 18.91 0.39
N LEU A 500 31.24 19.09 -0.94
CA LEU A 500 32.17 18.41 -1.83
C LEU A 500 33.59 19.00 -1.71
N ASP A 501 34.60 18.18 -2.00
CA ASP A 501 35.98 18.66 -2.07
C ASP A 501 36.24 19.42 -3.38
N LEU A 502 35.92 20.72 -3.37
CA LEU A 502 36.16 21.63 -4.49
C LEU A 502 37.48 22.42 -4.34
N GLY A 503 38.24 22.20 -3.26
CA GLY A 503 39.48 22.92 -2.95
C GLY A 503 39.33 24.39 -2.50
N GLY A 504 38.11 24.93 -2.50
CA GLY A 504 37.84 26.32 -2.12
C GLY A 504 37.90 26.59 -0.62
N GLN A 505 38.25 27.82 -0.26
CA GLN A 505 38.35 28.29 1.14
C GLN A 505 37.52 29.54 1.40
N ARG A 506 37.05 30.22 0.35
CA ARG A 506 36.21 31.40 0.50
C ARG A 506 34.79 31.00 0.93
N PRO A 507 34.07 31.87 1.67
CA PRO A 507 32.70 31.57 2.09
C PRO A 507 31.76 31.19 0.94
N GLU A 508 31.90 31.81 -0.22
CA GLU A 508 31.10 31.54 -1.42
C GLU A 508 31.41 30.16 -2.02
N GLU A 509 32.69 29.77 -2.03
CA GLU A 509 33.15 28.46 -2.53
C GLU A 509 32.70 27.33 -1.60
N ILE A 510 32.76 27.57 -0.29
CA ILE A 510 32.25 26.63 0.73
C ILE A 510 30.73 26.49 0.60
N ALA A 511 30.00 27.60 0.44
CA ALA A 511 28.56 27.56 0.22
C ALA A 511 28.20 26.78 -1.05
N LEU A 512 28.93 27.01 -2.15
CA LEU A 512 28.77 26.26 -3.40
C LEU A 512 29.08 24.77 -3.19
N SER A 513 30.11 24.41 -2.45
CA SER A 513 30.46 23.00 -2.22
C SER A 513 29.41 22.26 -1.39
N ILE A 514 28.82 22.94 -0.39
CA ILE A 514 27.70 22.43 0.40
C ILE A 514 26.49 22.17 -0.50
N LEU A 515 26.07 23.17 -1.27
CA LEU A 515 24.89 23.05 -2.13
C LEU A 515 25.11 22.06 -3.27
N ALA A 516 26.32 21.98 -3.82
CA ALA A 516 26.67 20.96 -4.81
C ALA A 516 26.58 19.54 -4.22
N GLN A 517 27.00 19.34 -2.97
CA GLN A 517 26.83 18.05 -2.28
C GLN A 517 25.35 17.73 -2.07
N MET A 518 24.57 18.71 -1.60
CA MET A 518 23.12 18.56 -1.42
C MET A 518 22.44 18.18 -2.74
N VAL A 519 22.68 18.93 -3.82
CA VAL A 519 22.12 18.66 -5.16
C VAL A 519 22.57 17.29 -5.69
N ALA A 520 23.82 16.89 -5.47
CA ALA A 520 24.31 15.57 -5.87
C ALA A 520 23.54 14.46 -5.13
N LEU A 521 23.43 14.53 -3.81
CA LEU A 521 22.68 13.56 -3.02
C LEU A 521 21.19 13.51 -3.40
N GLU A 522 20.58 14.68 -3.61
CA GLU A 522 19.19 14.82 -4.06
C GLU A 522 18.89 14.16 -5.41
N ASN A 523 19.89 14.04 -6.28
CA ASN A 523 19.72 13.49 -7.64
C ASN A 523 20.46 12.14 -7.83
N GLY A 524 21.02 11.55 -6.78
CA GLY A 524 21.86 10.35 -6.89
C GLY A 524 23.16 10.58 -7.69
N GLY A 525 23.59 11.83 -7.82
CA GLY A 525 24.81 12.22 -8.51
C GLY A 525 26.06 11.92 -7.67
N SER A 526 27.18 11.67 -8.36
CA SER A 526 28.46 11.35 -7.69
C SER A 526 29.28 12.57 -7.28
N GLY A 527 28.92 13.77 -7.76
CA GLY A 527 29.74 14.99 -7.62
C GLY A 527 31.06 14.98 -8.42
N LYS A 528 31.31 13.93 -9.21
CA LYS A 528 32.46 13.82 -10.12
C LYS A 528 32.12 14.43 -11.49
N PRO A 529 33.12 14.78 -12.33
CA PRO A 529 32.88 15.20 -13.70
C PRO A 529 32.00 14.20 -14.47
N LEU A 530 31.07 14.71 -15.29
CA LEU A 530 30.16 13.89 -16.12
C LEU A 530 30.91 12.99 -17.09
N VAL A 531 32.07 13.45 -17.55
CA VAL A 531 32.98 12.75 -18.45
C VAL A 531 34.35 12.75 -17.79
N ARG A 532 34.98 11.59 -17.64
CA ARG A 532 36.33 11.50 -17.01
C ARG A 532 37.43 11.36 -18.05
N SER A 533 37.11 10.83 -19.22
CA SER A 533 38.01 10.78 -20.37
C SER A 533 37.24 10.95 -21.69
N ILE A 534 37.94 11.24 -22.77
CA ILE A 534 37.33 11.22 -24.10
C ILE A 534 36.87 9.79 -24.47
N ASP A 535 37.51 8.76 -23.91
CA ASP A 535 37.11 7.36 -24.11
C ASP A 535 35.75 7.04 -23.47
N ASP A 536 35.40 7.69 -22.36
CA ASP A 536 34.05 7.60 -21.76
C ASP A 536 32.97 8.14 -22.71
N LEU A 537 33.31 9.15 -23.52
CA LEU A 537 32.41 9.75 -24.52
C LEU A 537 32.36 8.96 -25.83
N LEU A 538 33.51 8.40 -26.23
CA LEU A 538 33.68 7.73 -27.52
C LEU A 538 33.32 6.25 -27.47
N CYS A 539 33.29 5.61 -26.30
CA CYS A 539 32.72 4.28 -26.15
C CYS A 539 31.21 4.32 -26.40
N SER A 540 30.81 3.92 -27.61
CA SER A 540 29.42 3.55 -27.85
C SER A 540 29.09 2.32 -26.99
N ALA A 541 27.86 2.19 -26.49
CA ALA A 541 27.40 1.01 -25.75
C ALA A 541 27.60 -0.32 -26.49
N ARG A 542 27.98 -0.27 -27.77
CA ARG A 542 28.22 -1.40 -28.68
C ARG A 542 29.68 -1.89 -28.67
N GLU A 543 30.66 -1.09 -28.25
CA GLU A 543 32.09 -1.46 -28.27
C GLU A 543 32.55 -2.09 -26.94
N ALA A 544 31.91 -1.76 -25.82
CA ALA A 544 32.23 -2.33 -24.51
C ALA A 544 31.99 -3.86 -24.42
N LEU A 545 31.12 -4.42 -25.28
CA LEU A 545 30.87 -5.87 -25.37
C LEU A 545 31.96 -6.62 -26.15
N LEU A 546 32.66 -5.95 -27.07
CA LEU A 546 33.70 -6.58 -27.90
C LEU A 546 35.05 -6.65 -27.18
N MET A 547 35.34 -5.73 -26.26
CA MET A 547 36.60 -5.74 -25.49
C MET A 547 36.63 -6.74 -24.32
N ASN A 548 35.50 -7.29 -23.90
CA ASN A 548 35.44 -8.37 -22.89
C ASN A 548 35.42 -9.78 -23.52
N SER A 549 35.62 -9.89 -24.84
CA SER A 549 35.61 -11.16 -25.58
C SER A 549 36.95 -11.49 -26.26
N GLY A 550 38.04 -10.80 -25.90
CA GLY A 550 39.37 -10.95 -26.50
C GLY A 550 40.38 -11.56 -25.56
#